data_AF-A0A937V404-F1
#
_entry.id   AF-A0A937V404-F1
#
_cell.length_a   1.000
_cell.length_b   1.000
_cell.length_c   1.000
_cell.angle_alpha   90.00
_cell.angle_beta   90.00
_cell.angle_gamma   90.00
#
_symmetry.space_group_name_H-M   'P 1'
#
loop_
_entity.id
_entity.type
_entity.pdbx_description
1 polymer ?
#
loop_
_entity_poly.entity_id
_entity_poly.type
_entity_poly.pdbx_seq_one_letter_code
_entity_poly.pdbx_strand_id
1 'polypeptide(L)'
;RTFVSIAFDAGGVATGPMAVTFLLSIAVGVTSVMEGRNPVADGFGLIALIALAPILSVMLLGLIFRTKLKKMEVNKQCPRKIELLL
;
A
#
# COMPACT_ATOMS: atom_id res chain seq x y z
N ARG A 1 -8.13 -12.58 3.65
CA ARG A 1 -6.89 -13.19 3.10
C ARG A 1 -6.56 -12.64 1.72
N THR A 2 -7.56 -12.36 0.87
CA THR A 2 -7.42 -11.76 -0.46
C THR A 2 -6.56 -10.47 -0.50
N PHE A 3 -6.70 -9.58 0.48
CA PHE A 3 -5.88 -8.36 0.55
C PHE A 3 -4.37 -8.63 0.76
N VAL A 4 -4.01 -9.71 1.46
CA VAL A 4 -2.60 -10.05 1.70
C VAL A 4 -1.96 -10.58 0.42
N SER A 5 -2.66 -11.44 -0.33
CA SER A 5 -2.19 -11.94 -1.63
C SER A 5 -2.04 -10.83 -2.67
N ILE A 6 -2.97 -9.86 -2.69
CA ILE A 6 -2.88 -8.69 -3.59
C ILE A 6 -1.71 -7.78 -3.17
N ALA A 7 -1.52 -7.55 -1.86
CA ALA A 7 -0.42 -6.75 -1.36
C ALA A 7 0.95 -7.38 -1.70
N PHE A 8 1.05 -8.70 -1.64
CA PHE A 8 2.27 -9.44 -1.96
C PHE A 8 2.60 -9.37 -3.45
N ASP A 9 1.61 -9.55 -4.33
CA ASP A 9 1.77 -9.40 -5.78
C ASP A 9 2.20 -7.96 -6.16
N ALA A 10 1.53 -6.96 -5.58
CA ALA A 10 1.87 -5.55 -5.79
C ALA A 10 3.28 -5.18 -5.29
N GLY A 11 3.72 -5.75 -4.16
CA GLY A 11 5.09 -5.59 -3.66
C GLY A 11 6.16 -6.24 -4.56
N GLY A 12 5.83 -7.39 -5.16
CA GLY A 12 6.70 -8.09 -6.11
C GLY A 12 6.98 -7.27 -7.38
N VAL A 13 5.97 -6.58 -7.92
CA VAL A 13 6.13 -5.72 -9.10
C VAL A 13 7.05 -4.53 -8.82
N ALA A 14 6.95 -3.92 -7.63
CA ALA A 14 7.82 -2.80 -7.24
C ALA A 14 9.28 -3.21 -6.95
N THR A 15 9.51 -4.48 -6.61
CA THR A 15 10.83 -5.05 -6.31
C THR A 15 11.49 -5.75 -7.51
N GLY A 16 10.85 -5.69 -8.69
CA GLY A 16 11.41 -6.28 -9.90
C GLY A 16 12.78 -5.68 -10.27
N PRO A 17 13.70 -6.48 -10.84
CA PRO A 17 15.06 -6.04 -11.15
C PRO A 17 15.11 -4.84 -12.10
N MET A 18 14.11 -4.69 -12.97
CA MET A 18 13.98 -3.51 -13.85
C MET A 18 13.55 -2.24 -13.09
N ALA A 19 12.54 -2.33 -12.23
CA ALA A 19 12.06 -1.18 -11.46
C ALA A 19 13.11 -0.72 -10.44
N VAL A 20 13.76 -1.68 -9.76
CA VAL A 20 14.77 -1.41 -8.74
C VAL A 20 16.01 -0.75 -9.34
N THR A 21 16.53 -1.24 -10.46
CA THR A 21 17.73 -0.65 -11.09
C THR A 21 17.48 0.76 -11.65
N PHE A 22 16.29 0.98 -12.23
CA PHE A 22 15.88 2.30 -12.69
C PHE A 22 15.75 3.29 -11.52
N LEU A 23 15.02 2.91 -10.47
CA LEU A 23 14.86 3.74 -9.28
C LEU A 23 16.18 3.99 -8.57
N LEU A 24 17.06 2.99 -8.46
CA LEU A 24 18.39 3.14 -7.85
C LEU A 24 19.23 4.15 -8.61
N SER A 25 19.25 4.08 -9.94
CA SER A 25 20.01 5.01 -10.78
C SER A 25 19.54 6.45 -10.59
N ILE A 26 18.22 6.66 -10.49
CA ILE A 26 17.63 7.97 -10.19
C ILE A 26 17.97 8.41 -8.76
N ALA A 27 17.80 7.52 -7.79
CA ALA A 27 18.00 7.84 -6.38
C ALA A 27 19.45 8.23 -6.07
N VAL A 28 20.41 7.47 -6.61
CA VAL A 28 21.84 7.79 -6.53
C VAL A 28 22.16 9.08 -7.30
N GLY A 29 21.54 9.30 -8.46
CA GLY A 29 21.70 10.52 -9.24
C GLY A 29 21.18 11.78 -8.52
N VAL A 30 20.07 11.67 -7.78
CA VAL A 30 19.51 12.80 -7.00
C VAL A 30 20.30 13.04 -5.71
N THR A 31 20.75 11.98 -5.04
CA THR A 31 21.48 12.11 -3.78
C THR A 31 22.95 12.49 -3.97
N SER A 32 23.52 12.28 -5.16
CA SER A 32 24.91 12.69 -5.49
C SER A 32 25.11 14.21 -5.51
N VAL A 33 24.05 14.99 -5.76
CA VAL A 33 24.09 16.46 -5.74
C VAL A 33 23.80 17.05 -4.36
N MET A 34 23.51 16.21 -3.35
CA MET A 34 23.23 16.66 -1.99
C MET A 34 24.50 16.61 -1.14
N GLU A 35 24.99 17.77 -0.69
CA GLU A 35 26.19 17.84 0.15
C GLU A 35 25.99 17.17 1.52
N GLY A 36 27.02 16.45 1.98
CA GLY A 36 27.03 15.82 3.30
C GLY A 36 26.22 14.53 3.44
N ARG A 37 25.64 13.99 2.36
CA ARG A 37 24.87 12.74 2.34
C ARG A 37 25.63 11.59 1.69
N ASN A 38 25.31 10.35 2.09
CA ASN A 38 25.82 9.16 1.43
C ASN A 38 24.83 8.71 0.33
N PRO A 39 25.15 8.89 -0.96
CA PRO A 39 24.22 8.64 -2.05
C PRO A 39 23.82 7.17 -2.20
N VAL A 40 24.69 6.26 -1.77
CA VAL A 40 24.40 4.82 -1.80
C VAL A 40 23.38 4.48 -0.71
N ALA A 41 23.61 4.94 0.52
CA ALA A 41 22.71 4.68 1.64
C ALA A 41 21.32 5.30 1.42
N ASP A 42 21.27 6.56 1.00
CA ASP A 42 20.01 7.26 0.71
C ASP A 42 19.30 6.65 -0.52
N GLY A 43 20.07 6.22 -1.52
CA GLY A 43 19.57 5.52 -2.71
C GLY A 43 18.87 4.21 -2.37
N PHE A 44 19.51 3.35 -1.57
CA PHE A 44 18.90 2.11 -1.08
C PHE A 44 17.72 2.37 -0.13
N GLY A 45 17.81 3.39 0.72
CA GLY A 45 16.72 3.80 1.61
C GLY A 45 15.46 4.22 0.85
N LEU A 46 15.61 4.98 -0.25
CA LEU A 46 14.50 5.38 -1.10
C LEU A 46 13.82 4.18 -1.76
N ILE A 47 14.60 3.22 -2.27
CA ILE A 47 14.07 2.00 -2.89
C ILE A 47 13.28 1.17 -1.87
N ALA A 48 13.80 1.02 -0.66
CA ALA A 48 13.11 0.30 0.41
C ALA A 48 11.74 0.92 0.72
N LEU A 49 11.67 2.25 0.76
CA LEU A 49 10.40 2.98 0.94
C LEU A 49 9.43 2.73 -0.23
N ILE A 50 9.91 2.79 -1.47
CA ILE A 50 9.08 2.57 -2.66
C ILE A 50 8.55 1.13 -2.70
N ALA A 51 9.37 0.14 -2.33
CA ALA A 51 8.95 -1.27 -2.27
C ALA A 51 7.90 -1.54 -1.19
N LEU A 52 7.97 -0.85 -0.05
CA LEU A 52 7.00 -0.99 1.05
C LEU A 52 5.67 -0.27 0.78
N ALA A 53 5.68 0.82 0.02
CA ALA A 53 4.50 1.62 -0.29
C ALA A 53 3.29 0.83 -0.83
N PRO A 54 3.40 -0.04 -1.86
CA PRO A 54 2.26 -0.80 -2.37
C PRO A 54 1.72 -1.81 -1.35
N ILE A 55 2.59 -2.43 -0.56
CA ILE A 55 2.20 -3.39 0.48
C ILE A 55 1.36 -2.67 1.54
N LEU A 56 1.87 -1.56 2.07
CA LEU A 56 1.18 -0.76 3.08
C LEU A 56 -0.13 -0.19 2.55
N SER A 57 -0.15 0.30 1.31
CA SER A 57 -1.35 0.86 0.66
C SER A 57 -2.49 -0.16 0.59
N VAL A 58 -2.21 -1.38 0.11
CA VAL A 58 -3.22 -2.44 -0.01
C VAL A 58 -3.67 -2.95 1.37
N MET A 59 -2.76 -3.05 2.34
CA MET A 59 -3.13 -3.45 3.70
C MET A 59 -4.03 -2.41 4.38
N LEU A 60 -3.75 -1.11 4.19
CA LEU A 60 -4.59 -0.03 4.69
C LEU A 60 -5.98 -0.06 4.04
N LEU A 61 -6.03 -0.26 2.72
CA LEU A 61 -7.27 -0.39 1.97
C LEU A 61 -8.12 -1.56 2.49
N GLY A 62 -7.50 -2.71 2.75
CA GLY A 62 -8.17 -3.88 3.34
C GLY A 62 -8.76 -3.60 4.73
N LEU A 63 -8.07 -2.82 5.56
CA LEU A 63 -8.56 -2.35 6.86
C LEU A 63 -9.79 -1.45 6.73
N ILE A 64 -9.73 -0.45 5.83
CA ILE A 64 -10.85 0.47 5.57
C ILE A 64 -12.06 -0.27 5.01
N PHE A 65 -11.84 -1.24 4.10
CA PHE A 65 -12.92 -2.03 3.52
C PHE A 65 -13.61 -2.90 4.59
N ARG A 66 -12.83 -3.53 5.47
CA ARG A 66 -13.39 -4.34 6.57
C ARG A 66 -14.27 -3.51 7.50
N THR A 67 -13.85 -2.28 7.84
CA THR A 67 -14.66 -1.40 8.70
C THR A 67 -15.90 -0.86 7.99
N LYS A 68 -15.80 -0.50 6.70
CA LYS A 68 -16.97 -0.08 5.90
C LYS A 68 -17.99 -1.19 5.72
N LEU A 69 -17.56 -2.41 5.37
CA LEU A 69 -18.46 -3.55 5.20
C LEU A 69 -19.20 -3.88 6.51
N LYS A 70 -18.49 -3.92 7.64
CA LYS A 70 -19.11 -4.11 8.97
C LYS A 70 -20.16 -3.04 9.28
N LYS A 71 -19.90 -1.79 8.89
CA LYS A 71 -20.84 -0.67 9.09
C LYS A 71 -22.09 -0.78 8.20
N MET A 72 -21.96 -1.31 6.98
CA MET A 72 -23.10 -1.53 6.08
C MET A 72 -24.01 -2.66 6.54
N GLU A 73 -23.45 -3.75 7.09
CA GLU A 73 -24.26 -4.84 7.68
C GLU A 73 -25.07 -4.35 8.88
N VAL A 74 -24.46 -3.54 9.75
CA VAL A 74 -25.16 -2.93 10.90
C VAL A 74 -26.31 -2.01 10.45
N ASN A 75 -26.12 -1.26 9.36
CA ASN A 75 -27.12 -0.32 8.86
C ASN A 75 -28.33 -1.00 8.17
N LYS A 76 -28.18 -2.23 7.66
CA LYS A 76 -29.29 -2.98 7.04
C LYS A 76 -30.23 -3.65 8.05
N GLN A 77 -29.82 -3.80 9.31
CA GLN A 77 -30.58 -4.58 10.31
C GLN A 77 -31.83 -3.84 10.85
N CYS A 78 -32.01 -2.54 10.56
CA CYS A 78 -33.25 -1.82 10.90
C CYS A 78 -33.82 -1.09 9.67
N PRO A 79 -34.64 -1.78 8.86
CA PRO A 79 -35.99 -1.26 8.63
C PRO A 79 -37.09 -2.35 8.57
N ARG A 80 -36.87 -3.58 9.05
CA ARG A 80 -37.87 -4.67 8.92
C ARG A 80 -38.97 -4.72 9.98
N LYS A 81 -38.99 -3.81 10.97
CA LYS A 81 -40.02 -3.86 12.02
C LYS A 81 -41.33 -3.14 11.67
N ILE A 82 -41.38 -2.41 10.55
CA ILE A 82 -42.58 -1.67 10.12
C ILE A 82 -43.42 -2.50 9.12
N GLU A 83 -42.82 -3.45 8.39
CA GLU A 83 -43.49 -4.27 7.37
C GLU A 83 -44.15 -5.56 7.93
N LEU A 84 -44.18 -5.71 9.25
CA LEU A 84 -44.81 -6.84 9.96
C LEU A 84 -46.06 -6.40 10.77
N LEU A 85 -46.54 -5.17 10.57
CA LEU A 85 -47.68 -4.58 11.27
C LEU A 85 -48.76 -3.99 10.33
N LEU A 86 -48.68 -4.27 9.03
CA LEU A 86 -49.73 -4.02 8.02
C LEU A 86 -50.09 -5.34 7.33
#